data_AF-A0A961H222-F1
#
_entry.id   AF-A0A961H222-F1
#
_cell.length_a   1.000
_cell.length_b   1.000
_cell.length_c   1.000
_cell.angle_alpha   90.00
_cell.angle_beta   90.00
_cell.angle_gamma   90.00
#
_symmetry.space_group_name_H-M   'P 1'
#
loop_
_entity.id
_entity.type
_entity.pdbx_description
1 polymer ?
#
loop_
_entity_poly.entity_id
_entity_poly.type
_entity_poly.pdbx_seq_one_letter_code
_entity_poly.pdbx_strand_id
1 'polypeptide(L)' 'AAALQFVRKISGTTKPSRANAEVFERAVQEIAHATRHLLEDLVASTPPKDRAVEAAKAKERAAKRFAAV' A
#
# COMPACT_ATOMS: atom_id res chain seq x y z
N ALA A 1 2.74 7.40 -1.75
CA ALA A 1 1.82 8.54 -1.64
C ALA A 1 1.26 8.75 -0.21
N ALA A 2 0.86 7.69 0.52
CA ALA A 2 0.22 7.82 1.83
C ALA A 2 1.07 8.53 2.91
N ALA A 3 2.35 8.18 3.07
CA ALA A 3 3.23 8.78 4.07
C ALA A 3 3.37 10.31 3.93
N LEU A 4 3.53 10.80 2.69
CA LEU A 4 3.59 12.25 2.42
C LEU A 4 2.31 12.99 2.84
N GLN A 5 1.14 12.39 2.56
CA GLN A 5 -0.14 12.99 2.94
C GLN A 5 -0.32 13.02 4.45
N PHE A 6 0.10 11.95 5.14
CA PHE A 6 0.14 11.90 6.59
C PHE A 6 1.03 13.02 7.15
N VAL A 7 2.29 13.12 6.72
CA VAL A 7 3.22 14.17 7.19
C VAL A 7 2.64 15.58 6.99
N ARG A 8 2.08 15.87 5.82
CA ARG A 8 1.41 17.16 5.53
C ARG A 8 0.23 17.46 6.47
N LYS A 9 -0.53 16.42 6.81
CA LYS A 9 -1.70 16.54 7.68
C LYS A 9 -1.30 16.90 9.11
N ILE A 10 -0.30 16.23 9.68
CA ILE A 10 0.15 16.47 11.06
C ILE A 10 0.99 17.74 11.18
N SER A 11 1.77 18.08 10.16
CA SER A 11 2.57 19.32 10.16
C SER A 11 1.72 20.59 9.93
N GLY A 12 0.42 20.46 9.64
CA GLY A 12 -0.46 21.58 9.29
C GLY A 12 -0.06 22.33 8.02
N THR A 13 0.81 21.74 7.19
CA THR A 13 1.41 22.41 6.02
C THR A 13 1.35 21.51 4.81
N THR A 14 0.52 21.88 3.84
CA THR A 14 0.34 21.10 2.61
C THR A 14 1.51 21.26 1.64
N LYS A 15 2.21 22.39 1.69
CA LYS A 15 3.38 22.72 0.85
C LYS A 15 4.52 23.25 1.74
N PRO A 16 5.52 22.43 2.09
CA PRO A 16 6.63 22.89 2.91
C PRO A 16 7.42 23.99 2.20
N SER A 17 8.00 24.89 2.99
CA SER A 17 8.98 25.86 2.50
C SER A 17 10.24 25.14 1.99
N ARG A 18 11.07 25.82 1.19
CA ARG A 18 12.36 25.27 0.74
C ARG A 18 13.25 24.86 1.92
N ALA A 19 13.22 25.61 3.02
CA ALA A 19 13.99 25.31 4.22
C ALA A 19 13.53 24.03 4.93
N ASN A 20 12.25 23.68 4.83
CA ASN A 20 11.67 22.53 5.54
C ASN A 20 11.55 21.28 4.66
N ALA A 21 11.91 21.37 3.37
CA ALA A 21 11.75 20.27 2.42
C ALA A 21 12.48 19.00 2.88
N GLU A 22 13.73 19.14 3.34
CA GLU A 22 14.54 18.01 3.79
C GLU A 22 13.94 17.29 5.01
N VAL A 23 13.31 18.04 5.93
CA VAL A 23 12.67 17.47 7.12
C VAL A 23 11.43 16.66 6.72
N PHE A 24 10.65 17.16 5.77
CA PHE A 24 9.49 16.42 5.25
C PHE A 24 9.91 15.14 4.54
N GLU A 25 10.93 15.21 3.69
CA GLU A 25 11.44 14.03 2.99
C GLU A 25 11.98 12.98 3.99
N ARG A 26 12.74 13.41 4.99
CA ARG A 26 13.24 12.50 6.04
C ARG A 26 12.11 11.80 6.79
N ALA A 27 11.09 12.55 7.23
CA ALA A 27 9.93 11.97 7.91
C ALA A 27 9.20 10.95 7.04
N VAL A 28 9.06 11.22 5.74
CA VAL A 28 8.46 10.28 4.79
C VAL A 28 9.28 9.00 4.67
N GLN A 29 10.62 9.11 4.60
CA GLN A 29 11.51 7.95 4.55
C GLN A 29 11.44 7.10 5.82
N GLU A 30 11.41 7.72 6.99
CA GLU A 30 11.29 7.02 8.28
C GLU A 30 9.96 6.25 8.37
N ILE A 31 8.85 6.85 7.95
CA ILE A 31 7.55 6.16 7.90
C ILE A 31 7.60 5.00 6.91
N ALA A 32 8.22 5.19 5.74
CA ALA A 32 8.35 4.12 4.75
C ALA A 32 9.18 2.95 5.29
N HIS A 33 10.26 3.25 6.02
CA HIS A 33 11.11 2.26 6.68
C HIS A 33 10.34 1.49 7.77
N ALA A 34 9.66 2.20 8.69
CA ALA A 34 8.85 1.57 9.73
C ALA A 34 7.73 0.70 9.15
N THR A 35 7.08 1.18 8.08
CA THR A 35 6.03 0.42 7.39
C THR A 35 6.60 -0.83 6.73
N ARG A 36 7.80 -0.77 6.15
CA ARG A 36 8.47 -1.94 5.58
C ARG A 36 8.72 -3.01 6.64
N HIS A 37 9.27 -2.63 7.78
CA HIS A 37 9.49 -3.58 8.88
C HIS A 37 8.20 -4.20 9.38
N LEU A 38 7.14 -3.40 9.56
CA LEU A 38 5.82 -3.94 9.89
C LEU A 38 5.41 -5.02 8.90
N LEU A 39 5.53 -4.77 7.59
CA LEU A 39 5.14 -5.74 6.56
C LEU A 39 6.03 -6.99 6.54
N GLU A 40 7.32 -6.85 6.85
CA GLU A 40 8.26 -7.97 6.98
C GLU A 40 7.94 -8.85 8.19
N ASP A 41 7.49 -8.24 9.29
CA ASP A 41 7.17 -8.93 10.55
C ASP A 41 5.75 -9.51 10.61
N LEU A 42 4.89 -9.17 9.65
CA LEU A 42 3.53 -9.71 9.59
C LEU A 42 3.54 -11.23 9.37
N VAL A 43 3.07 -11.97 10.36
CA VAL A 43 2.86 -13.42 10.26
C VAL A 43 1.51 -13.69 9.58
N ALA A 44 1.54 -14.33 8.41
CA ALA A 44 0.35 -14.81 7.73
C ALA A 44 0.01 -16.25 8.17
N SER A 45 -1.23 -16.48 8.61
CA SER A 45 -1.74 -17.83 8.91
C SER A 45 -2.16 -18.61 7.66
N THR A 46 -2.23 -17.95 6.50
CA THR A 46 -2.68 -18.54 5.24
C THR A 46 -1.54 -18.65 4.24
N PRO A 47 -1.51 -19.70 3.41
CA PRO A 47 -0.51 -19.86 2.37
C PRO A 47 -0.52 -18.67 1.38
N PRO A 48 0.63 -18.32 0.79
CA PRO A 48 0.70 -17.32 -0.27
C PRO A 48 -0.26 -17.67 -1.41
N LYS A 49 -1.05 -16.69 -1.88
CA LYS A 49 -1.96 -16.89 -3.00
C LYS A 49 -1.19 -16.85 -4.31
N ASP A 50 -1.37 -17.89 -5.13
CA ASP A 50 -0.84 -17.92 -6.49
C ASP A 50 -1.71 -17.08 -7.43
N ARG A 51 -1.10 -16.13 -8.14
CA ARG A 51 -1.83 -15.21 -9.03
C ARG A 51 -2.45 -15.92 -10.24
N ALA A 52 -1.79 -16.93 -10.81
CA ALA A 52 -2.30 -17.69 -11.94
C ALA A 52 -3.53 -18.52 -11.51
N VAL A 53 -3.48 -19.13 -10.32
CA VAL A 53 -4.61 -19.86 -9.74
C VAL A 53 -5.79 -18.92 -9.45
N GLU A 54 -5.55 -17.75 -8.85
CA GLU A 54 -6.61 -16.78 -8.57
C GLU A 54 -7.21 -16.20 -9.86
N ALA A 55 -6.40 -15.99 -10.90
CA ALA A 55 -6.87 -15.56 -12.21
C ALA A 55 -7.71 -16.65 -12.92
N ALA A 56 -7.32 -17.92 -12.82
CA ALA A 56 -8.10 -19.04 -13.34
C ALA A 56 -9.47 -19.14 -12.64
N LYS A 57 -9.49 -19.05 -11.30
CA LYS A 57 -10.74 -18.98 -10.52
C LYS A 57 -11.61 -17.80 -10.94
N ALA A 58 -11.01 -16.64 -11.21
CA ALA A 58 -11.75 -15.46 -11.68
C ALA A 58 -12.39 -15.68 -13.06
N LYS A 59 -11.65 -16.29 -14.01
CA LYS A 59 -12.17 -16.66 -15.34
C LYS A 59 -13.33 -17.66 -15.23
N GLU A 60 -13.20 -18.67 -14.38
CA GLU A 60 -14.25 -19.68 -14.16
C GLU A 60 -15.52 -19.03 -13.56
N ARG A 61 -15.37 -18.14 -12.58
CA ARG A 61 -16.49 -17.37 -12.02
C ARG A 61 -17.18 -16.51 -13.09
N ALA A 62 -16.41 -15.87 -13.96
CA ALA A 62 -16.96 -15.08 -15.06
C ALA A 62 -17.74 -15.95 -16.05
N ALA A 63 -17.18 -17.10 -16.47
CA ALA A 63 -17.84 -18.05 -17.36
C ALA A 63 -19.18 -18.52 -16.79
N LYS A 64 -19.24 -18.88 -15.50
CA LYS A 64 -20.48 -19.26 -14.81
C LYS A 64 -21.51 -18.13 -14.80
N ARG A 65 -21.07 -16.87 -14.64
CA ARG A 65 -21.96 -15.70 -14.63
C ARG A 65 -22.57 -15.41 -16.00
N PHE A 66 -21.78 -15.56 -17.07
CA PHE A 66 -22.23 -15.25 -18.44
C PHE A 66 -22.89 -16.43 -19.15
N ALA A 67 -22.76 -17.66 -18.64
CA ALA A 67 -23.46 -18.84 -19.18
C ALA A 67 -24.94 -18.93 -18.73
N ALA A 68 -25.35 -18.12 -17.75
CA ALA A 68 -26.74 -18.06 -17.23
C ALA A 68 -27.57 -16.91 -17.83
N VAL A 69 -27.03 -16.20 -18.83
CA VAL A 69 -27.69 -15.15 -19.63
C VAL A 69 -27.85 -15.68 -21.05
#